data_AF-A0A2M7QEH9-F1
#
_entry.id   AF-A0A2M7QEH9-F1
#
_cell.length_a   1.000
_cell.length_b   1.000
_cell.length_c   1.000
_cell.angle_alpha   90.00
_cell.angle_beta   90.00
_cell.angle_gamma   90.00
#
_symmetry.space_group_name_H-M   'P 1'
#
loop_
_entity.id
_entity.type
_entity.pdbx_description
1 polymer ?
#
loop_
_entity_poly.entity_id
_entity_poly.type
_entity_poly.pdbx_seq_one_letter_code
_entity_poly.pdbx_strand_id
1 'polypeptide(L)'
;MCKKNVGAYVFRCNVNASSSKDICSPLCKLSPHAFGIAVDINYDENCNGRTTFDTPKEISDTFELYGFRWGGHYPLIDSYIDPMHFEYMMQLCEGI
;
A
#
# COMPACT_ATOMS: atom_id res chain seq x y z
N MET A 1 23.24 -4.61 -8.20
CA MET A 1 22.64 -3.40 -8.80
C MET A 1 21.16 -3.70 -9.06
N CYS A 2 20.27 -3.31 -8.13
CA CYS A 2 18.82 -3.44 -8.36
C CYS A 2 18.31 -2.20 -9.10
N LYS A 3 17.47 -2.44 -10.11
CA LYS A 3 16.93 -1.42 -11.01
C LYS A 3 15.81 -0.69 -10.29
N LYS A 4 15.90 0.64 -10.22
CA LYS A 4 14.78 1.52 -9.82
C LYS A 4 13.60 1.30 -10.76
N ASN A 5 12.61 0.53 -10.34
CA ASN A 5 11.38 0.29 -11.09
C ASN A 5 10.20 0.84 -10.29
N VAL A 6 9.59 1.92 -10.76
CA VAL A 6 8.24 2.29 -10.32
C VAL A 6 7.29 1.34 -11.05
N GLY A 7 6.60 0.48 -10.31
CA GLY A 7 5.62 -0.48 -10.85
C GLY A 7 4.22 -0.18 -10.32
N ALA A 8 3.24 -0.12 -11.20
CA ALA A 8 1.82 -0.05 -10.84
C ALA A 8 1.16 -1.39 -11.16
N TYR A 9 0.54 -2.03 -10.16
CA TYR A 9 -0.10 -3.33 -10.30
C TYR A 9 -1.61 -3.16 -10.51
N VAL A 10 -2.01 -2.93 -11.77
CA VAL A 10 -3.35 -2.43 -12.12
C VAL A 10 -4.49 -3.42 -11.79
N PHE A 11 -4.23 -4.73 -11.63
CA PHE A 11 -5.24 -5.70 -11.20
C PHE A 11 -4.61 -6.83 -10.39
N ARG A 12 -4.64 -6.74 -9.05
CA ARG A 12 -4.12 -7.78 -8.15
C ARG A 12 -4.96 -7.96 -6.90
N CYS A 13 -4.95 -9.18 -6.38
CA CYS A 13 -5.45 -9.49 -5.04
C CYS A 13 -4.50 -8.91 -3.98
N ASN A 14 -5.07 -8.44 -2.88
CA ASN A 14 -4.35 -8.03 -1.69
C ASN A 14 -3.57 -9.24 -1.13
N VAL A 15 -2.28 -9.05 -0.89
CA VAL A 15 -1.40 -10.13 -0.46
C VAL A 15 -1.71 -10.63 0.94
N ASN A 16 -2.17 -9.74 1.81
CA ASN A 16 -2.42 -9.98 3.23
C ASN A 16 -3.89 -10.30 3.54
N ALA A 17 -4.83 -9.85 2.69
CA ALA A 17 -6.26 -10.06 2.92
C ALA A 17 -6.89 -11.19 2.07
N SER A 18 -6.19 -11.70 1.05
CA SER A 18 -6.75 -12.71 0.13
C SER A 18 -6.18 -14.10 0.37
N SER A 19 -7.06 -15.09 0.52
CA SER A 19 -6.69 -16.52 0.59
C SER A 19 -6.54 -17.17 -0.79
N SER A 20 -6.87 -16.46 -1.88
CA SER A 20 -6.51 -16.82 -3.26
C SER A 20 -5.82 -15.64 -3.96
N LYS A 21 -4.92 -15.95 -4.91
CA LYS A 21 -4.31 -14.97 -5.83
C LYS A 21 -4.91 -15.03 -7.24
N ASP A 22 -5.87 -15.92 -7.47
CA ASP A 22 -6.68 -15.91 -8.70
C ASP A 22 -7.70 -14.76 -8.62
N ILE A 23 -7.61 -13.83 -9.56
CA ILE A 23 -8.49 -12.64 -9.61
C ILE A 23 -9.97 -13.00 -9.83
N CYS A 24 -10.25 -14.16 -10.42
CA CYS A 24 -11.62 -14.65 -10.63
C CYS A 24 -12.19 -15.36 -9.40
N SER A 25 -11.38 -15.61 -8.38
CA SER A 25 -11.81 -16.27 -7.16
C SER A 25 -12.58 -15.30 -6.25
N PRO A 26 -13.72 -15.70 -5.66
CA PRO A 26 -14.40 -14.88 -4.64
C PRO A 26 -13.57 -14.70 -3.35
N LEU A 27 -12.48 -15.47 -3.21
CA LEU A 27 -11.51 -15.36 -2.13
C LEU A 27 -10.40 -14.32 -2.41
N CYS A 28 -10.40 -13.72 -3.60
CA CYS A 28 -9.58 -12.56 -3.92
C CYS A 28 -10.22 -11.29 -3.35
N LYS A 29 -9.52 -10.63 -2.43
CA LYS A 29 -9.85 -9.27 -2.01
C LYS A 29 -9.01 -8.33 -2.84
N LEU A 30 -9.62 -7.50 -3.68
CA LEU A 30 -8.87 -6.59 -4.54
C LEU A 30 -8.01 -5.62 -3.71
N SER A 31 -6.79 -5.39 -4.16
CA SER A 31 -5.89 -4.40 -3.56
C SER A 31 -6.31 -2.98 -3.95
N PRO A 32 -6.07 -1.96 -3.10
CA PRO A 32 -6.19 -0.54 -3.47
C PRO A 32 -5.44 -0.17 -4.76
N HIS A 33 -4.31 -0.84 -5.04
CA HIS A 33 -3.57 -0.70 -6.30
C HIS A 33 -4.42 -1.02 -7.54
N ALA A 34 -5.39 -1.92 -7.42
CA ALA A 34 -6.27 -2.31 -8.53
C ALA A 34 -7.26 -1.20 -8.93
N PHE A 35 -7.44 -0.19 -8.07
CA PHE A 35 -8.33 0.94 -8.31
C PHE A 35 -7.55 2.21 -8.69
N GLY A 36 -6.23 2.14 -8.80
CA GLY A 36 -5.40 3.31 -9.12
C GLY A 36 -5.35 4.36 -8.00
N ILE A 37 -5.75 4.00 -6.78
CA ILE A 37 -5.76 4.91 -5.61
C ILE A 37 -4.59 4.67 -4.68
N ALA A 38 -3.66 3.77 -5.00
CA ALA A 38 -2.50 3.49 -4.19
C ALA A 38 -1.20 3.45 -4.99
N VAL A 39 -0.10 3.77 -4.32
CA VAL A 39 1.25 3.76 -4.87
C VAL A 39 2.22 3.18 -3.85
N ASP A 40 3.18 2.40 -4.34
CA ASP A 40 4.28 1.88 -3.54
C ASP A 40 5.57 2.59 -3.95
N ILE A 41 6.29 3.18 -2.99
CA ILE A 41 7.55 3.90 -3.22
C ILE A 41 8.71 3.10 -2.60
N ASN A 42 9.82 2.98 -3.35
CA ASN A 42 11.03 2.25 -2.93
C ASN A 42 10.71 0.83 -2.43
N TYR A 43 9.95 0.06 -3.22
CA TYR A 43 9.51 -1.30 -2.85
C TYR A 43 10.66 -2.21 -2.39
N ASP A 44 11.80 -2.15 -3.08
CA ASP A 44 12.94 -3.02 -2.79
C ASP A 44 13.50 -2.76 -1.38
N GLU A 45 13.49 -1.50 -0.94
CA GLU A 45 13.97 -1.06 0.36
C GLU A 45 12.87 -1.08 1.45
N ASN A 46 11.61 -0.86 1.10
CA ASN A 46 10.50 -0.64 2.04
C ASN A 46 9.39 -1.68 1.90
N CYS A 47 9.76 -2.92 1.57
CA CYS A 47 8.81 -3.99 1.30
C CYS A 47 7.83 -4.27 2.46
N ASN A 48 6.66 -4.83 2.13
CA ASN A 48 5.62 -5.17 3.09
C ASN A 48 6.16 -6.05 4.23
N GLY A 49 5.81 -5.70 5.48
CA GLY A 49 6.24 -6.41 6.68
C GLY A 49 7.63 -6.03 7.19
N ARG A 50 8.34 -5.09 6.54
CA ARG A 50 9.64 -4.62 7.00
C ARG A 50 9.48 -3.63 8.16
N THR A 51 10.17 -3.90 9.27
CA THR A 51 10.20 -3.03 10.46
C THR A 51 11.29 -1.96 10.40
N THR A 52 12.18 -2.05 9.42
CA THR A 52 13.21 -1.06 9.13
C THR A 52 13.01 -0.53 7.71
N PHE A 53 12.81 0.76 7.58
CA PHE A 53 12.50 1.43 6.32
C PHE A 53 13.15 2.82 6.29
N ASP A 54 13.35 3.34 5.09
CA ASP A 54 14.05 4.62 4.86
C ASP A 54 13.13 5.74 4.35
N THR A 55 11.81 5.48 4.30
CA THR A 55 10.81 6.48 3.92
C THR A 55 10.97 7.74 4.78
N PRO A 56 11.36 8.90 4.20
CA PRO A 56 11.53 10.14 4.94
C PRO A 56 10.18 10.63 5.47
N LYS A 57 10.19 11.23 6.67
CA LYS A 57 8.98 11.75 7.30
C LYS A 57 8.30 12.81 6.43
N GLU A 58 9.08 13.61 5.72
CA GLU A 58 8.58 14.65 4.82
C GLU A 58 7.72 14.06 3.69
N ILE A 59 8.05 12.86 3.20
CA ILE A 59 7.25 12.17 2.19
C ILE A 59 5.93 11.72 2.79
N SER A 60 5.95 11.03 3.94
CA SER A 60 4.70 10.59 4.58
C SER A 60 3.79 11.76 4.93
N ASP A 61 4.33 12.81 5.54
CA ASP A 61 3.58 14.01 5.93
C ASP A 61 2.96 14.71 4.70
N THR A 62 3.69 14.77 3.59
CA THR A 62 3.19 15.38 2.36
C THR A 62 2.03 14.56 1.78
N PHE A 63 2.16 13.23 1.70
CA PHE A 63 1.08 12.37 1.23
C PHE A 63 -0.17 12.49 2.10
N GLU A 64 0.00 12.50 3.42
CA GLU A 64 -1.10 12.65 4.38
C GLU A 64 -1.79 14.02 4.28
N LEU A 65 -1.03 15.10 4.06
CA LEU A 65 -1.59 16.43 3.81
C LEU A 65 -2.52 16.46 2.59
N TYR A 66 -2.22 15.67 1.56
CA TYR A 66 -3.05 15.54 0.36
C TYR A 66 -4.06 14.40 0.43
N GLY A 67 -4.30 13.85 1.63
CA GLY A 67 -5.40 12.92 1.89
C GLY A 67 -5.10 11.44 1.64
N PHE A 68 -3.82 11.08 1.57
CA PHE A 68 -3.41 9.68 1.63
C PHE A 68 -3.30 9.19 3.06
N ARG A 69 -3.45 7.89 3.25
CA ARG A 69 -3.03 7.16 4.44
C ARG A 69 -1.73 6.43 4.12
N TRP A 70 -0.77 6.48 5.05
CA TRP A 70 0.48 5.74 4.91
C TRP A 70 0.44 4.39 5.64
N GLY A 71 0.87 3.33 4.96
CA GLY A 71 0.96 1.97 5.50
C GLY A 71 2.01 1.79 6.60
N GLY A 72 2.90 2.77 6.78
CA GLY A 72 3.80 2.88 7.93
C GLY A 72 3.07 2.93 9.28
N HIS A 73 1.81 3.36 9.29
CA HIS A 73 0.97 3.47 10.48
C HIS A 73 0.08 2.25 10.76
N TYR A 74 0.16 1.19 9.96
CA TYR A 74 -0.71 0.04 10.15
C TYR A 74 -0.45 -0.67 11.48
N PRO A 75 -1.52 -1.04 12.22
CA PRO A 75 -1.39 -1.69 13.51
C PRO A 75 -0.85 -3.12 13.37
N LEU A 76 0.12 -3.48 14.21
CA LEU A 76 0.80 -4.78 14.15
C LEU A 76 -0.02 -5.98 14.64
N ILE A 77 -1.21 -5.77 15.21
CA ILE A 77 -2.01 -6.82 15.85
C ILE A 77 -2.62 -7.76 14.80
N ASP A 78 -3.18 -7.20 13.73
CA ASP A 78 -3.82 -7.96 12.64
C ASP A 78 -3.32 -7.51 11.24
N SER A 79 -2.24 -6.71 11.19
CA SER A 79 -1.64 -6.22 9.95
C SER A 79 -0.12 -6.20 10.03
N TYR A 80 0.50 -6.13 8.86
CA TYR A 80 1.92 -5.83 8.69
C TYR A 80 2.08 -4.33 8.42
N ILE A 81 3.14 -3.73 8.98
CA ILE A 81 3.57 -2.40 8.55
C ILE A 81 3.92 -2.48 7.05
N ASP A 82 3.44 -1.52 6.27
CA ASP A 82 3.66 -1.46 4.84
C ASP A 82 4.27 -0.10 4.46
N PRO A 83 5.59 0.08 4.70
CA PRO A 83 6.19 1.42 4.70
C PRO A 83 6.38 2.00 3.30
N MET A 84 6.29 1.18 2.26
CA MET A 84 6.23 1.62 0.87
C MET A 84 4.85 2.17 0.48
N HIS A 85 3.78 1.78 1.19
CA HIS A 85 2.41 1.84 0.68
C HIS A 85 1.71 3.14 1.07
N PHE A 86 1.16 3.83 0.07
CA PHE A 86 0.31 5.00 0.24
C PHE A 86 -1.00 4.77 -0.49
N GLU A 87 -2.12 5.00 0.18
CA GLU A 87 -3.45 4.87 -0.43
C GLU A 87 -4.28 6.13 -0.19
N TYR A 88 -4.99 6.59 -1.21
CA TYR A 88 -5.82 7.77 -1.14
C TYR A 88 -7.14 7.45 -0.42
N MET A 89 -7.42 8.17 0.67
CA MET A 89 -8.56 7.88 1.55
C MET A 89 -9.53 9.07 1.72
N MET A 90 -9.08 10.31 1.46
CA MET A 90 -9.85 11.52 1.78
C MET A 90 -11.28 11.50 1.20
N GLN A 91 -11.44 11.36 -0.12
CA GLN A 91 -12.78 11.31 -0.72
C GLN A 91 -13.53 9.99 -0.44
N LEU A 92 -12.82 8.94 -0.03
CA LEU A 92 -13.45 7.66 0.30
C LEU A 92 -14.15 7.72 1.68
N CYS A 93 -13.55 8.45 2.62
CA CYS A 93 -14.02 8.58 3.99
C CYS A 93 -14.90 9.82 4.22
N GLU A 94 -14.84 10.85 3.36
CA GLU A 94 -15.69 12.04 3.44
C GLU A 94 -17.18 11.77 3.13
N GLY A 95 -17.49 10.62 2.51
CA GLY A 95 -18.85 10.20 2.17
C GLY A 95 -19.49 9.19 3.14
N ILE A 96 -18.84 8.89 4.27
CA ILE A 96 -19.29 7.95 5.31
C ILE A 96 -19.68 8.71 6.58
#